data_AF-A0A2R5EVC0-F1
#
_entry.id   AF-A0A2R5EVC0-F1
#
_cell.length_a   1.000
_cell.length_b   1.000
_cell.length_c   1.000
_cell.angle_alpha   90.00
_cell.angle_beta   90.00
_cell.angle_gamma   90.00
#
_symmetry.space_group_name_H-M   'P 1'
#
loop_
_entity.id
_entity.type
_entity.pdbx_description
1 polymer ?
#
loop_
_entity_poly.entity_id
_entity_poly.type
_entity_poly.pdbx_seq_one_letter_code
_entity_poly.pdbx_strand_id
1 'polypeptide(L)'
;MFKIGIGFFISFIVFMTYGMEQSIVTNAEYILVLIQEMLIGILLGFVVYLFFMIVQTAGSIMDMQIGFAMANVVDPHTGASSPLLGNFKYMLMLVVFLMMNGHHYLLTGLMDSYQWLPLTNDLFARIMEGGVTDFLTRTFGNTFLLALQVAAPLVVAMFLTDLGLGFLVKTAPQFNIFVIGIPLKIIIGLILLMLLLPGMAVLFEKLFAIMFDSLEHLLGIVQGPPVE
;
A
#
# COMPACT_ATOMS: atom_id res chain seq x y z
N MET A 1 21.58 2.88 -7.14
CA MET A 1 22.62 3.76 -6.54
C MET A 1 22.03 4.70 -5.49
N PHE A 2 21.08 5.58 -5.82
CA PHE A 2 20.50 6.53 -4.85
C PHE A 2 19.87 5.89 -3.59
N LYS A 3 19.06 4.83 -3.77
CA LYS A 3 18.44 4.10 -2.63
C LYS A 3 19.47 3.48 -1.66
N ILE A 4 20.56 2.94 -2.22
CA ILE A 4 21.66 2.36 -1.42
C ILE A 4 22.37 3.46 -0.64
N GLY A 5 22.59 4.63 -1.27
CA GLY A 5 23.15 5.80 -0.61
C GLY A 5 22.30 6.28 0.57
N ILE A 6 20.98 6.41 0.39
CA ILE A 6 20.06 6.77 1.49
C ILE A 6 20.12 5.75 2.62
N GLY A 7 20.06 4.45 2.31
CA GLY A 7 20.17 3.39 3.32
C GLY A 7 21.46 3.48 4.13
N PHE A 8 22.59 3.75 3.47
CA PHE A 8 23.88 3.96 4.13
C PHE A 8 23.86 5.17 5.07
N PHE A 9 23.32 6.31 4.64
CA PHE A 9 23.24 7.51 5.49
C PHE A 9 22.29 7.33 6.67
N ILE A 10 21.14 6.68 6.48
CA ILE A 10 20.21 6.36 7.59
C ILE A 10 20.89 5.43 8.58
N SER A 11 21.53 4.36 8.11
CA SER A 11 22.28 3.44 8.97
C SER A 11 23.40 4.15 9.74
N PHE A 12 24.12 5.07 9.11
CA PHE A 12 25.14 5.88 9.78
C PHE A 12 24.56 6.79 10.87
N ILE A 13 23.39 7.40 10.64
CA ILE A 13 22.69 8.23 11.63
C ILE A 13 22.24 7.37 12.82
N VAL A 14 21.65 6.20 12.55
CA VAL A 14 21.22 5.25 13.59
C VAL A 14 22.42 4.79 14.42
N PHE A 15 23.53 4.43 13.76
CA PHE A 15 24.78 4.06 14.43
C PHE A 15 25.32 5.18 15.33
N MET A 16 25.30 6.43 14.86
CA MET A 16 25.74 7.58 15.68
C MET A 16 24.82 7.85 16.88
N THR A 17 23.55 7.42 16.80
CA THR A 17 22.55 7.65 17.85
C THR A 17 22.59 6.56 18.92
N TYR A 18 22.66 5.29 18.53
CA TYR A 18 22.59 4.14 19.44
C TYR A 18 23.95 3.51 19.76
N GLY A 19 24.99 3.78 18.97
CA GLY A 19 26.34 3.25 19.21
C GLY A 19 26.45 1.72 19.06
N MET A 20 27.47 1.14 19.69
CA MET A 20 27.70 -0.31 19.76
C MET A 20 27.39 -0.83 21.16
N GLU A 21 26.13 -1.07 21.47
CA GLU A 21 25.75 -1.65 22.78
C GLU A 21 25.98 -3.17 22.84
N GLN A 22 25.98 -3.87 21.69
CA GLN A 22 26.12 -5.32 21.64
C GLN A 22 27.30 -5.75 20.75
N SER A 23 28.27 -6.45 21.34
CA SER A 23 29.36 -7.10 20.62
C SER A 23 28.92 -8.51 20.20
N ILE A 24 28.43 -8.65 18.97
CA ILE A 24 28.15 -9.97 18.39
C ILE A 24 29.49 -10.57 17.95
N VAL A 25 29.79 -11.79 18.41
CA VAL A 25 30.98 -12.53 17.97
C VAL A 25 30.81 -12.93 16.50
N THR A 26 31.83 -12.71 15.68
CA THR A 26 31.81 -12.97 14.23
C THR A 26 31.83 -14.47 13.91
N ASN A 27 30.77 -15.18 14.28
CA ASN A 27 30.55 -16.60 14.06
C ASN A 27 29.43 -16.82 13.02
N ALA A 28 29.08 -18.08 12.74
CA ALA A 28 27.94 -18.42 11.87
C ALA A 28 26.61 -17.80 12.34
N GLU A 29 26.47 -17.56 13.64
CA GLU A 29 25.32 -16.88 14.25
C GLU A 29 25.15 -15.43 13.78
N TYR A 30 26.25 -14.74 13.43
CA TYR A 30 26.18 -13.37 12.90
C TYR A 30 25.44 -13.31 11.56
N ILE A 31 25.59 -14.33 10.71
CA ILE A 31 24.88 -14.41 9.43
C ILE A 31 23.38 -14.56 9.65
N LEU A 32 22.96 -15.31 10.67
CA LEU A 32 21.55 -15.48 11.02
C LEU A 32 20.93 -14.17 11.50
N VAL A 33 21.63 -13.43 12.36
CA VAL A 33 21.18 -12.11 12.83
C VAL A 33 21.07 -11.11 11.66
N LEU A 34 22.00 -11.12 10.70
CA LEU A 34 21.89 -10.28 9.50
C LEU A 34 20.66 -10.61 8.65
N ILE A 35 20.37 -11.90 8.46
CA ILE A 35 19.18 -12.34 7.73
C ILE A 35 17.91 -11.89 8.46
N GLN A 36 17.90 -11.98 9.79
CA GLN A 36 16.79 -11.56 10.63
C GLN A 36 16.50 -10.06 10.48
N GLU A 37 17.52 -9.20 10.58
CA GLU A 37 17.40 -7.75 10.37
C GLU A 37 16.85 -7.42 8.97
N MET A 38 17.38 -8.11 7.95
CA MET A 38 16.88 -7.94 6.58
C MET A 38 15.40 -8.35 6.46
N LEU A 39 14.99 -9.44 7.12
CA LEU A 39 13.60 -9.89 7.13
C LEU A 39 12.68 -8.90 7.82
N ILE A 40 13.07 -8.31 8.96
CA ILE A 40 12.28 -7.28 9.66
C ILE A 40 12.08 -6.07 8.75
N GLY A 41 13.15 -5.59 8.11
CA GLY A 41 13.06 -4.48 7.15
C GLY A 41 12.14 -4.79 5.97
N ILE A 42 12.19 -6.02 5.45
CA ILE A 42 11.29 -6.49 4.38
C ILE A 42 9.84 -6.51 4.87
N LEU A 43 9.57 -7.02 6.09
CA LEU A 43 8.22 -7.10 6.65
C LEU A 43 7.60 -5.72 6.84
N LEU A 44 8.34 -4.77 7.44
CA LEU A 44 7.89 -3.39 7.61
C LEU A 44 7.63 -2.72 6.25
N GLY A 45 8.58 -2.84 5.32
CA GLY A 45 8.45 -2.30 3.97
C GLY A 45 7.27 -2.92 3.20
N PHE A 46 7.00 -4.21 3.41
CA PHE A 46 5.90 -4.92 2.78
C PHE A 46 4.54 -4.44 3.29
N VAL A 47 4.38 -4.22 4.60
CA VAL A 47 3.15 -3.64 5.16
C VAL A 47 2.90 -2.26 4.56
N VAL A 48 3.89 -1.37 4.55
CA VAL A 48 3.76 -0.04 3.92
C VAL A 48 3.35 -0.18 2.45
N TYR A 49 4.01 -1.08 1.71
CA TYR A 49 3.69 -1.34 0.31
C TYR A 49 2.22 -1.77 0.11
N LEU A 50 1.68 -2.66 0.95
CA LEU A 50 0.29 -3.10 0.87
C LEU A 50 -0.70 -1.93 1.00
N PHE A 51 -0.42 -0.93 1.85
CA PHE A 51 -1.30 0.23 2.01
C PHE A 51 -1.29 1.15 0.79
N PHE A 52 -0.14 1.36 0.16
CA PHE A 52 -0.09 2.09 -1.11
C PHE A 52 -0.79 1.32 -2.25
N MET A 53 -0.73 -0.01 -2.23
CA MET A 53 -1.44 -0.85 -3.19
C MET A 53 -2.96 -0.71 -3.10
N ILE A 54 -3.53 -0.35 -1.94
CA ILE A 54 -4.98 -0.11 -1.79
C ILE A 54 -5.49 0.85 -2.87
N VAL A 55 -4.79 1.97 -3.03
CA VAL A 55 -5.19 3.05 -3.93
C VAL A 55 -4.97 2.68 -5.38
N GLN A 56 -3.88 1.96 -5.69
CA GLN A 56 -3.57 1.49 -7.03
C GLN A 56 -4.56 0.41 -7.50
N THR A 57 -4.86 -0.57 -6.64
CA THR A 57 -5.87 -1.61 -6.91
C THR A 57 -7.25 -1.00 -7.04
N ALA A 58 -7.65 -0.07 -6.16
CA ALA A 58 -8.92 0.63 -6.29
C ALA A 58 -9.02 1.39 -7.62
N GLY A 59 -7.96 2.10 -8.02
CA GLY A 59 -7.91 2.79 -9.31
C GLY A 59 -7.99 1.84 -10.51
N SER A 60 -7.35 0.66 -10.44
CA SER A 60 -7.46 -0.37 -11.47
C SER A 60 -8.90 -0.88 -11.64
N ILE A 61 -9.61 -1.12 -10.54
CA ILE A 61 -11.03 -1.51 -10.58
C ILE A 61 -11.88 -0.39 -11.19
N MET A 62 -11.62 0.87 -10.85
CA MET A 62 -12.33 2.03 -11.42
C MET A 62 -12.08 2.16 -12.93
N ASP A 63 -10.83 2.01 -13.38
CA ASP A 63 -10.46 2.10 -14.80
C ASP A 63 -11.15 1.02 -15.64
N MET A 64 -11.26 -0.20 -15.09
CA MET A 64 -11.97 -1.29 -15.74
C MET A 64 -13.46 -0.95 -15.95
N GLN A 65 -14.12 -0.31 -14.99
CA GLN A 65 -15.54 0.01 -15.09
C GLN A 65 -15.85 1.19 -16.02
N ILE A 66 -15.01 2.22 -16.02
CA ILE A 66 -15.15 3.37 -16.92
C ILE A 66 -14.85 2.97 -18.36
N GLY A 67 -13.97 2.00 -18.57
CA GLY A 67 -13.49 1.59 -19.90
C GLY A 67 -12.13 2.20 -20.26
N PHE A 68 -11.42 2.79 -19.30
CA PHE A 68 -10.03 3.25 -19.47
C PHE A 68 -9.03 2.11 -19.59
N ALA A 69 -9.42 0.86 -19.31
CA ALA A 69 -8.58 -0.32 -19.55
C ALA A 69 -8.11 -0.46 -21.01
N MET A 70 -8.80 0.15 -21.99
CA MET A 70 -8.36 0.19 -23.39
C MET A 70 -7.28 1.25 -23.66
N ALA A 71 -7.10 2.22 -22.76
CA ALA A 71 -6.17 3.34 -22.87
C ALA A 71 -4.91 3.16 -21.99
N ASN A 72 -4.59 1.91 -21.64
CA ASN A 72 -3.48 1.55 -20.77
C ASN A 72 -2.19 2.35 -21.08
N VAL A 73 -1.70 3.07 -20.07
CA VAL A 73 -0.43 3.79 -20.14
C VAL A 73 0.68 2.84 -19.73
N VAL A 74 1.71 2.70 -20.57
CA VAL A 74 2.88 1.87 -20.24
C VAL A 74 3.65 2.57 -19.11
N ASP A 75 3.78 1.91 -17.97
CA ASP A 75 4.61 2.37 -16.86
C ASP A 75 6.09 2.36 -17.28
N PRO A 76 6.79 3.51 -17.26
CA PRO A 76 8.19 3.61 -17.67
C PRO A 76 9.18 2.87 -16.74
N HIS A 77 8.77 2.48 -15.54
CA HIS A 77 9.60 1.72 -14.60
C HIS A 77 9.46 0.21 -14.74
N THR A 78 8.25 -0.28 -15.03
CA THR A 78 7.96 -1.73 -15.08
C THR A 78 7.73 -2.25 -16.49
N GLY A 79 7.49 -1.36 -17.47
CA GLY A 79 7.10 -1.73 -18.83
C GLY A 79 5.68 -2.32 -18.94
N ALA A 80 4.94 -2.38 -17.83
CA ALA A 80 3.60 -2.94 -17.77
C ALA A 80 2.53 -1.86 -18.02
N SER A 81 1.38 -2.25 -18.58
CA SER A 81 0.21 -1.40 -18.65
C SER A 81 -0.28 -1.06 -17.25
N SER A 82 -0.16 0.20 -16.85
CA SER A 82 -0.54 0.66 -15.52
C SER A 82 -1.85 1.47 -15.58
N PRO A 83 -2.77 1.25 -14.63
CA PRO A 83 -4.05 1.94 -14.57
C PRO A 83 -3.85 3.46 -14.43
N LEU A 84 -4.53 4.23 -15.28
CA LEU A 84 -4.46 5.69 -15.30
C LEU A 84 -4.92 6.29 -13.97
N LEU A 85 -6.10 5.88 -13.47
CA LEU A 85 -6.61 6.36 -12.19
C LEU A 85 -5.82 5.81 -11.01
N GLY A 86 -5.29 4.58 -11.13
CA GLY A 86 -4.40 4.00 -10.13
C GLY A 86 -3.16 4.85 -9.92
N ASN A 87 -2.46 5.20 -11.01
CA ASN A 87 -1.27 6.06 -10.93
C ASN A 87 -1.58 7.48 -10.45
N PHE A 88 -2.67 8.08 -10.95
CA PHE A 88 -3.08 9.41 -10.51
C PHE A 88 -3.31 9.45 -9.01
N LYS A 89 -4.09 8.50 -8.47
CA LYS A 89 -4.39 8.45 -7.04
C LYS A 89 -3.16 8.05 -6.22
N TYR A 90 -2.28 7.18 -6.72
CA TYR A 90 -1.01 6.85 -6.07
C TYR A 90 -0.10 8.08 -5.94
N MET A 91 0.02 8.90 -6.99
CA MET A 91 0.79 10.13 -6.94
C MET A 91 0.18 11.14 -5.97
N LEU A 92 -1.15 11.28 -5.93
CA LEU A 92 -1.83 12.11 -4.94
C LEU A 92 -1.58 11.60 -3.50
N MET A 93 -1.67 10.29 -3.28
CA MET A 93 -1.39 9.67 -1.99
C MET A 93 0.04 9.96 -1.54
N LEU A 94 1.02 9.89 -2.45
CA LEU A 94 2.42 10.26 -2.14
C LEU A 94 2.56 11.73 -1.74
N VAL A 95 1.90 12.65 -2.44
CA VAL A 95 1.94 14.08 -2.10
C VAL A 95 1.36 14.32 -0.71
N VAL A 96 0.19 13.74 -0.41
CA VAL A 96 -0.44 13.85 0.91
C VAL A 96 0.43 13.21 1.99
N PHE A 97 1.03 12.04 1.70
CA PHE A 97 1.96 11.37 2.61
C PHE A 97 3.15 12.26 2.98
N LEU A 98 3.73 12.96 2.01
CA LEU A 98 4.83 13.89 2.23
C LEU A 98 4.37 15.14 3.00
N MET A 99 3.20 15.69 2.68
CA MET A 99 2.62 16.85 3.39
C MET A 99 2.37 16.57 4.87
N MET A 100 1.97 15.35 5.21
CA MET A 100 1.75 14.92 6.59
C MET A 100 3.03 14.52 7.33
N ASN A 101 4.20 14.64 6.70
CA ASN A 101 5.46 14.09 7.22
C ASN A 101 5.39 12.58 7.49
N GLY A 102 4.58 11.82 6.75
CA GLY A 102 4.45 10.37 6.94
C GLY A 102 5.79 9.62 6.80
N HIS A 103 6.70 10.16 6.00
CA HIS A 103 8.07 9.64 5.88
C HIS A 103 8.89 9.80 7.17
N HIS A 104 8.66 10.84 7.97
CA HIS A 104 9.27 10.97 9.30
C HIS A 104 8.71 9.92 10.26
N TYR A 105 7.40 9.68 10.25
CA TYR A 105 6.78 8.63 11.06
C TYR A 105 7.35 7.23 10.75
N LEU A 106 7.58 6.92 9.47
CA LEU A 106 8.23 5.66 9.09
C LEU A 106 9.68 5.57 9.59
N LEU A 107 10.43 6.68 9.57
CA LEU A 107 11.80 6.71 10.10
C LEU A 107 11.81 6.56 11.62
N THR A 108 10.90 7.21 12.33
CA THR A 108 10.74 7.06 13.77
C THR A 108 10.38 5.62 14.13
N GLY A 109 9.39 5.01 13.46
CA GLY A 109 9.04 3.62 13.68
C GLY A 109 10.19 2.64 13.40
N LEU A 110 11.03 2.93 12.39
CA LEU A 110 12.25 2.16 12.14
C LEU A 110 13.26 2.32 13.28
N MET A 111 13.46 3.54 13.79
CA MET A 111 14.35 3.80 14.92
C MET A 111 13.86 3.15 16.21
N ASP A 112 12.55 3.14 16.44
CA ASP A 112 11.92 2.49 17.60
C ASP A 112 12.03 0.96 17.50
N SER A 113 11.97 0.40 16.28
CA SER A 113 12.17 -1.03 16.06
C SER A 113 13.54 -1.52 16.57
N TYR A 114 14.60 -0.71 16.46
CA TYR A 114 15.92 -1.04 16.98
C TYR A 114 15.99 -1.06 18.52
N GLN A 115 15.10 -0.32 19.21
CA GLN A 115 15.02 -0.36 20.66
C GLN A 115 14.19 -1.55 21.15
N TRP A 116 13.12 -1.89 20.44
CA TRP A 116 12.13 -2.85 20.90
C TRP A 116 12.51 -4.30 20.54
N LEU A 117 13.26 -4.49 19.46
CA LEU A 117 13.66 -5.81 18.99
C LEU A 117 15.03 -6.16 19.57
N PRO A 118 15.12 -7.12 20.51
CA PRO A 118 16.41 -7.65 20.92
C PRO A 118 17.08 -8.35 19.72
N LEU A 119 18.41 -8.21 19.60
CA LEU A 119 19.24 -8.93 18.63
C LEU A 119 19.41 -10.41 19.04
N THR A 120 18.31 -11.10 19.36
CA THR A 120 18.28 -12.53 19.65
C THR A 120 17.74 -13.31 18.45
N ASN A 121 18.17 -14.56 18.31
CA ASN A 121 17.79 -15.46 17.22
C ASN A 121 16.34 -15.98 17.29
N ASP A 122 15.47 -15.36 18.08
CA ASP A 122 14.12 -15.87 18.38
C ASP A 122 13.10 -15.56 17.28
N LEU A 123 13.40 -14.65 16.36
CA LEU A 123 12.46 -14.27 15.30
C LEU A 123 12.02 -15.46 14.44
N PHE A 124 12.93 -16.39 14.13
CA PHE A 124 12.57 -17.59 13.38
C PHE A 124 11.59 -18.49 14.14
N ALA A 125 11.78 -18.65 15.45
CA ALA A 125 10.85 -19.39 16.29
C ALA A 125 9.46 -18.72 16.31
N ARG A 126 9.43 -17.39 16.40
CA ARG A 126 8.18 -16.59 16.39
C ARG A 126 7.46 -16.61 15.03
N ILE A 127 8.19 -16.62 13.92
CA ILE A 127 7.58 -16.83 12.59
C ILE A 127 6.97 -18.23 12.52
N MET A 128 7.62 -19.24 13.08
CA MET A 128 7.11 -20.62 13.11
C MET A 128 5.87 -20.78 14.02
N GLU A 129 5.71 -19.94 15.05
CA GLU A 129 4.48 -19.88 15.86
C GLU A 129 3.27 -19.36 15.05
N GLY A 130 3.49 -18.75 13.90
CA GLY A 130 2.44 -18.39 12.93
C GLY A 130 1.80 -17.01 13.14
N GLY A 131 2.15 -16.28 14.21
CA GLY A 131 1.59 -14.96 14.50
C GLY A 131 1.84 -13.94 13.38
N VAL A 132 3.06 -13.91 12.84
CA VAL A 132 3.43 -13.03 11.70
C VAL A 132 2.66 -13.42 10.44
N THR A 133 2.50 -14.72 10.18
CA THR A 133 1.79 -15.22 8.99
C THR A 133 0.28 -14.90 9.06
N ASP A 134 -0.36 -15.13 10.21
CA ASP A 134 -1.78 -14.76 10.42
C ASP A 134 -1.97 -13.24 10.28
N PHE A 135 -1.07 -12.44 10.86
CA PHE A 135 -1.10 -10.98 10.71
C PHE A 135 -1.01 -10.55 9.25
N LEU A 136 -0.04 -11.07 8.49
CA LEU A 136 0.17 -10.69 7.09
C LEU A 136 -1.02 -11.09 6.21
N THR A 137 -1.55 -12.30 6.39
CA THR A 137 -2.71 -12.78 5.61
C THR A 137 -3.96 -11.96 5.90
N ARG A 138 -4.23 -11.63 7.16
CA ARG A 138 -5.35 -10.74 7.54
C ARG A 138 -5.15 -9.33 7.02
N THR A 139 -3.95 -8.78 7.14
CA THR A 139 -3.62 -7.44 6.64
C THR A 139 -3.81 -7.37 5.13
N PHE A 140 -3.34 -8.37 4.39
CA PHE A 140 -3.57 -8.47 2.94
C PHE A 140 -5.07 -8.52 2.59
N GLY A 141 -5.86 -9.35 3.31
CA GLY A 141 -7.31 -9.40 3.12
C GLY A 141 -7.99 -8.06 3.39
N ASN A 142 -7.60 -7.39 4.48
CA ASN A 142 -8.13 -6.09 4.87
C ASN A 142 -7.77 -4.99 3.86
N THR A 143 -6.53 -4.92 3.38
CA THR A 143 -6.13 -3.92 2.37
C THR A 143 -6.85 -4.14 1.04
N PHE A 144 -7.08 -5.40 0.65
CA PHE A 144 -7.91 -5.71 -0.52
C PHE A 144 -9.37 -5.26 -0.34
N LEU A 145 -9.97 -5.51 0.82
CA LEU A 145 -11.32 -5.04 1.14
C LEU A 145 -11.40 -3.50 1.13
N LEU A 146 -10.41 -2.83 1.71
CA LEU A 146 -10.31 -1.37 1.65
C LEU A 146 -10.21 -0.87 0.21
N ALA A 147 -9.45 -1.54 -0.66
CA ALA A 147 -9.35 -1.18 -2.07
C ALA A 147 -10.72 -1.25 -2.77
N LEU A 148 -11.49 -2.31 -2.49
CA LEU A 148 -12.85 -2.46 -3.00
C LEU A 148 -13.79 -1.38 -2.44
N GLN A 149 -13.71 -1.05 -1.15
CA GLN A 149 -14.51 0.02 -0.55
C GLN A 149 -14.19 1.38 -1.16
N VAL A 150 -12.92 1.67 -1.42
CA VAL A 150 -12.49 2.90 -2.11
C VAL A 150 -13.03 2.94 -3.54
N ALA A 151 -13.10 1.80 -4.23
CA ALA A 151 -13.66 1.69 -5.58
C ALA A 151 -15.21 1.73 -5.60
N ALA A 152 -15.87 1.29 -4.53
CA ALA A 152 -17.29 1.00 -4.50
C ALA A 152 -18.21 2.14 -4.98
N PRO A 153 -18.05 3.41 -4.55
CA PRO A 153 -18.96 4.48 -4.98
C PRO A 153 -19.00 4.65 -6.50
N LEU A 154 -17.84 4.54 -7.14
CA LEU A 154 -17.71 4.66 -8.58
C LEU A 154 -18.20 3.39 -9.30
N VAL A 155 -17.86 2.21 -8.78
CA VAL A 155 -18.31 0.94 -9.33
C VAL A 155 -19.84 0.85 -9.32
N VAL A 156 -20.49 1.25 -8.23
CA VAL A 156 -21.96 1.25 -8.12
C VAL A 156 -22.59 2.23 -9.12
N ALA A 157 -22.05 3.43 -9.27
CA ALA A 157 -22.56 4.39 -10.23
C ALA A 157 -22.35 3.93 -11.69
N MET A 158 -21.21 3.30 -12.00
CA MET A 158 -20.98 2.69 -13.31
C MET A 158 -21.91 1.51 -13.56
N PHE A 159 -22.17 0.68 -12.55
CA PHE A 159 -23.15 -0.40 -12.64
C PHE A 159 -24.56 0.12 -12.97
N LEU A 160 -25.00 1.20 -12.34
CA LEU A 160 -26.27 1.85 -12.67
C LEU A 160 -26.27 2.43 -14.09
N THR A 161 -25.13 2.98 -14.54
CA THR A 161 -24.94 3.46 -15.90
C THR A 161 -25.06 2.31 -16.91
N ASP A 162 -24.47 1.15 -16.60
CA ASP A 162 -24.56 -0.07 -17.42
C ASP A 162 -25.99 -0.60 -17.52
N LEU A 163 -26.75 -0.58 -16.43
CA LEU A 163 -28.17 -0.91 -16.47
C LEU A 163 -28.95 0.05 -17.38
N GLY A 164 -28.71 1.37 -17.24
CA GLY A 164 -29.35 2.39 -18.08
C GLY A 164 -29.02 2.22 -19.56
N LEU A 165 -27.76 1.94 -19.89
CA LEU A 165 -27.32 1.60 -21.24
C LEU A 165 -27.99 0.30 -21.74
N GLY A 166 -28.09 -0.73 -20.91
CA GLY A 166 -28.77 -1.98 -21.25
C GLY A 166 -30.25 -1.77 -21.63
N PHE A 167 -30.97 -0.90 -20.90
CA PHE A 167 -32.32 -0.50 -21.28
C PHE A 167 -32.35 0.24 -22.62
N LEU A 168 -31.38 1.11 -22.88
CA LEU A 168 -31.26 1.86 -24.13
C LEU A 168 -31.15 0.94 -25.35
N VAL A 169 -30.33 -0.13 -25.27
CA VAL A 169 -30.19 -1.15 -26.33
C VAL A 169 -31.55 -1.73 -26.69
N LYS A 170 -32.35 -2.07 -25.67
CA LYS A 170 -33.66 -2.69 -25.87
C LYS A 170 -34.65 -1.72 -26.52
N THR A 171 -34.60 -0.43 -26.17
CA THR A 171 -35.53 0.58 -26.69
C THR A 171 -35.15 1.13 -28.06
N ALA A 172 -33.86 1.22 -28.37
CA ALA A 172 -33.36 1.83 -29.61
C ALA A 172 -32.21 0.98 -30.21
N PRO A 173 -32.53 -0.21 -30.75
CA PRO A 173 -31.53 -1.20 -31.20
C PRO A 173 -30.71 -0.74 -32.41
N GLN A 174 -31.13 0.31 -33.11
CA GLN A 174 -30.41 0.90 -34.23
C GLN A 174 -29.12 1.65 -33.81
N PHE A 175 -28.96 1.99 -32.52
CA PHE A 175 -27.73 2.62 -32.04
C PHE A 175 -26.69 1.58 -31.64
N ASN A 176 -25.45 1.74 -32.13
CA ASN A 176 -24.31 0.98 -31.62
C ASN A 176 -23.96 1.50 -30.21
N ILE A 177 -24.26 0.70 -29.19
CA ILE A 177 -24.07 1.15 -27.81
C ILE A 177 -22.60 1.31 -27.42
N PHE A 178 -21.65 0.68 -28.12
CA PHE A 178 -20.23 0.93 -27.86
C PHE A 178 -19.83 2.36 -28.24
N VAL A 179 -20.46 2.93 -29.28
CA VAL A 179 -20.17 4.28 -29.77
C VAL A 179 -20.67 5.34 -28.79
N ILE A 180 -21.79 5.10 -28.10
CA ILE A 180 -22.41 6.06 -27.17
C ILE A 180 -22.00 5.78 -25.71
N GLY A 181 -21.93 4.50 -25.33
CA GLY A 181 -21.73 4.04 -23.96
C GLY A 181 -20.36 4.40 -23.41
N ILE A 182 -19.29 4.19 -24.18
CA ILE A 182 -17.92 4.50 -23.71
C ILE A 182 -17.76 6.01 -23.44
N PRO A 183 -18.07 6.93 -24.38
CA PRO A 183 -18.00 8.37 -24.08
C PRO A 183 -18.86 8.79 -22.88
N LEU A 184 -20.06 8.22 -22.75
CA LEU A 184 -20.95 8.52 -21.63
C LEU A 184 -20.35 8.06 -20.29
N LYS A 185 -19.83 6.84 -20.22
CA LYS A 185 -19.15 6.29 -19.03
C LYS A 185 -17.96 7.15 -18.63
N ILE A 186 -17.15 7.60 -19.59
CA ILE A 186 -16.01 8.48 -19.33
C ILE A 186 -16.46 9.80 -18.69
N ILE A 187 -17.49 10.45 -19.24
CA ILE A 187 -18.01 11.71 -18.69
C ILE A 187 -18.52 11.51 -17.26
N ILE A 188 -19.36 10.50 -17.04
CA ILE A 188 -19.93 10.21 -15.71
C ILE A 188 -18.81 9.83 -14.73
N GLY A 189 -17.84 9.01 -15.15
CA GLY A 189 -16.70 8.60 -14.34
C GLY A 189 -15.85 9.79 -13.91
N LEU A 190 -15.53 10.71 -14.82
CA LEU A 190 -14.77 11.92 -14.51
C LEU A 190 -15.53 12.86 -13.56
N ILE A 191 -16.84 13.05 -13.76
CA ILE A 191 -17.68 13.85 -12.85
C ILE A 191 -17.66 13.25 -11.44
N LEU A 192 -17.84 11.94 -11.31
CA LEU A 192 -17.80 11.25 -10.02
C LEU A 192 -16.43 11.37 -9.35
N LEU A 193 -15.34 11.24 -10.11
CA LEU A 193 -14.00 11.43 -9.57
C LEU A 193 -13.80 12.85 -9.05
N MET A 194 -14.25 13.87 -9.79
CA MET A 194 -14.20 15.26 -9.33
C MET A 194 -14.99 15.47 -8.03
N LEU A 195 -16.15 14.82 -7.89
CA LEU A 195 -16.95 14.88 -6.66
C LEU A 195 -16.28 14.17 -5.48
N LEU A 196 -15.55 13.08 -5.73
CA LEU A 196 -14.87 12.30 -4.70
C LEU A 196 -13.51 12.89 -4.30
N LEU A 197 -12.88 13.70 -5.15
CA LEU A 197 -11.55 14.28 -4.93
C LEU A 197 -11.39 15.01 -3.58
N PRO A 198 -12.31 15.90 -3.14
CA PRO A 198 -12.17 16.60 -1.87
C PRO A 198 -12.11 15.65 -0.66
N GLY A 199 -12.83 14.52 -0.73
CA GLY A 199 -12.84 13.52 0.33
C GLY A 199 -11.62 12.60 0.34
N MET A 200 -10.79 12.60 -0.72
CA MET A 200 -9.63 11.71 -0.84
C MET A 200 -8.54 12.05 0.19
N ALA A 201 -8.35 13.33 0.53
CA ALA A 201 -7.36 13.70 1.55
C ALA A 201 -7.67 13.05 2.91
N VAL A 202 -8.92 13.18 3.37
CA VAL A 202 -9.41 12.56 4.62
C VAL A 202 -9.33 11.03 4.55
N LEU A 203 -9.61 10.45 3.39
CA LEU A 203 -9.46 9.01 3.18
C LEU A 203 -8.00 8.58 3.34
N PHE A 204 -7.06 9.30 2.72
CA PHE A 204 -5.62 8.98 2.81
C PHE A 204 -5.09 9.13 4.23
N GLU A 205 -5.50 10.17 4.96
CA GLU A 205 -5.19 10.33 6.39
C GLU A 205 -5.61 9.10 7.20
N LYS A 206 -6.83 8.59 6.99
CA LYS A 206 -7.32 7.38 7.65
C LYS A 206 -6.52 6.14 7.25
N LEU A 207 -6.19 5.99 5.96
CA LEU A 207 -5.36 4.87 5.50
C LEU A 207 -3.96 4.90 6.14
N PHE A 208 -3.36 6.08 6.29
CA PHE A 208 -2.07 6.21 6.96
C PHE A 208 -2.17 5.90 8.45
N ALA A 209 -3.22 6.33 9.14
CA ALA A 209 -3.43 5.97 10.54
C ALA A 209 -3.52 4.44 10.74
N ILE A 210 -4.31 3.76 9.89
CA ILE A 210 -4.42 2.29 9.93
C ILE A 210 -3.09 1.62 9.58
N MET A 211 -2.32 2.20 8.66
CA MET A 211 -0.99 1.69 8.29
C MET A 211 -0.02 1.76 9.47
N PHE A 212 0.04 2.89 10.18
CA PHE A 212 0.93 3.04 11.34
C PHE A 212 0.54 2.10 12.48
N ASP A 213 -0.75 1.96 12.78
CA ASP A 213 -1.27 0.98 13.75
C ASP A 213 -0.91 -0.47 13.36
N SER A 214 -0.97 -0.78 12.06
CA SER A 214 -0.55 -2.10 11.54
C SER A 214 0.95 -2.34 11.70
N LEU A 215 1.79 -1.32 11.54
CA LEU A 215 3.24 -1.42 11.75
C LEU A 215 3.56 -1.64 13.24
N GLU A 216 2.91 -0.90 14.13
CA GLU A 216 3.06 -1.08 15.59
C GLU A 216 2.62 -2.48 16.02
N HIS A 217 1.49 -2.97 15.52
CA HIS A 217 1.01 -4.32 15.81
C HIS A 217 1.96 -5.40 15.28
N LEU A 218 2.53 -5.21 14.06
CA LEU A 218 3.56 -6.11 13.55
C LEU A 218 4.77 -6.15 14.48
N LEU A 219 5.29 -4.98 14.88
CA LEU A 219 6.43 -4.90 15.79
C LEU A 219 6.13 -5.56 17.14
N GLY A 220 4.93 -5.38 17.69
CA GLY A 220 4.50 -6.06 18.92
C GLY A 220 4.48 -7.59 18.79
N ILE A 221 4.05 -8.13 17.64
CA ILE A 221 4.07 -9.57 17.37
C ILE A 221 5.52 -10.07 17.24
N VAL A 222 6.41 -9.31 16.59
CA VAL A 222 7.82 -9.70 16.43
C VAL A 222 8.59 -9.62 17.76
N GLN A 223 8.30 -8.63 18.61
CA GLN A 223 8.90 -8.52 19.95
C GLN A 223 8.47 -9.66 20.87
N GLY A 224 7.17 -10.02 20.87
CA GLY A 224 6.58 -11.00 21.77
C GLY A 224 6.38 -10.51 23.20
N PRO A 225 5.86 -11.37 24.11
CA PRO A 225 5.69 -10.99 25.51
C PRO A 225 7.05 -10.62 26.14
N PRO A 226 7.07 -9.67 27.10
CA PRO A 226 8.30 -9.31 27.80
C PRO A 226 8.93 -10.56 28.41
N VAL A 227 10.24 -10.71 28.21
CA VAL A 227 11.02 -11.78 28.82
C VAL A 227 11.06 -11.49 30.33
N GLU A 228 10.27 -12.24 31.11
CA GLU A 228 10.35 -12.24 32.58
C GLU A 228 11.66 -12.87 33.08
#